data_AF-A0A1C5SHF4-F1
#
_entry.id   AF-A0A1C5SHF4-F1
#
_cell.length_a   1.000
_cell.length_b   1.000
_cell.length_c   1.000
_cell.angle_alpha   90.00
_cell.angle_beta   90.00
_cell.angle_gamma   90.00
#
_symmetry.space_group_name_H-M   'P 1'
#
loop_
_entity.id
_entity.type
_entity.pdbx_description
1 polymer ?
#
loop_
_entity_poly.entity_id
_entity_poly.type
_entity_poly.pdbx_seq_one_letter_code
_entity_poly.pdbx_strand_id
1 'polypeptide(L)'
;MRKAALTEAQIRKHLADNLSYLRQAKTPKLSQKAVARILNLPPKTIMNYENANSSPMAYAVLRLAVYYGCTMEELLTKNLRKERKNIT
;
A
#
# COMPACT_ATOMS: atom_id res chain seq x y z
N MET A 1 -26.78 -3.36 -2.10
CA MET A 1 -26.11 -3.96 -3.27
C MET A 1 -24.92 -4.78 -2.80
N ARG A 2 -24.85 -6.08 -3.10
CA ARG A 2 -23.62 -6.86 -2.83
C ARG A 2 -22.53 -6.29 -3.73
N LYS A 3 -21.51 -5.63 -3.14
CA LYS A 3 -20.29 -5.29 -3.89
C LYS A 3 -19.78 -6.61 -4.49
N ALA A 4 -19.49 -6.62 -5.79
CA ALA A 4 -18.80 -7.75 -6.40
C ALA A 4 -17.54 -8.04 -5.57
N ALA A 5 -17.32 -9.31 -5.21
CA ALA A 5 -16.13 -9.68 -4.47
C ALA A 5 -14.89 -9.30 -5.29
N LEU A 6 -13.95 -8.59 -4.66
CA LEU A 6 -12.69 -8.24 -5.31
C LEU A 6 -11.91 -9.52 -5.61
N THR A 7 -11.38 -9.63 -6.82
CA THR A 7 -10.46 -10.72 -7.16
C THR A 7 -9.11 -10.50 -6.51
N GLU A 8 -8.34 -11.57 -6.32
CA GLU A 8 -6.98 -11.47 -5.78
C GLU A 8 -6.09 -10.53 -6.60
N ALA A 9 -6.22 -10.56 -7.93
CA ALA A 9 -5.49 -9.67 -8.83
C ALA A 9 -5.83 -8.19 -8.59
N GLN A 10 -7.10 -7.87 -8.34
CA GLN A 10 -7.53 -6.51 -8.00
C GLN A 10 -6.95 -6.08 -6.64
N ILE A 11 -7.00 -6.96 -5.63
CA ILE A 11 -6.46 -6.68 -4.30
C ILE A 11 -4.94 -6.42 -4.36
N ARG A 12 -4.19 -7.26 -5.09
CA ARG A 12 -2.74 -7.07 -5.31
C ARG A 12 -2.43 -5.73 -5.98
N LYS A 13 -3.22 -5.37 -6.99
CA LYS A 13 -3.07 -4.09 -7.70
C LYS A 13 -3.37 -2.90 -6.79
N HIS A 14 -4.46 -2.94 -6.01
CA HIS A 14 -4.79 -1.89 -5.05
C HIS A 14 -3.66 -1.66 -4.05
N LEU A 15 -3.15 -2.73 -3.45
CA LEU A 15 -2.02 -2.66 -2.53
C LEU A 15 -0.80 -1.98 -3.17
N ALA A 16 -0.40 -2.43 -4.36
CA ALA A 16 0.78 -1.93 -5.07
C ALA A 16 0.67 -0.42 -5.38
N ASP A 17 -0.45 -0.02 -5.99
CA ASP A 17 -0.72 1.37 -6.36
C ASP A 17 -0.81 2.27 -5.12
N ASN A 18 -1.51 1.82 -4.07
CA ASN A 18 -1.68 2.56 -2.83
C ASN A 18 -0.36 2.73 -2.09
N LEU A 19 0.48 1.69 -2.02
CA LEU A 19 1.77 1.75 -1.34
C LEU A 19 2.70 2.77 -2.02
N SER A 20 2.79 2.71 -3.35
CA SER A 20 3.57 3.67 -4.13
C SER A 20 3.04 5.09 -3.94
N TYR A 21 1.71 5.30 -4.00
CA TYR A 21 1.11 6.60 -3.75
C TYR A 21 1.42 7.14 -2.35
N LEU A 22 1.14 6.36 -1.30
CA LEU A 22 1.31 6.77 0.09
C LEU A 22 2.77 7.10 0.42
N ARG A 23 3.73 6.33 -0.12
CA ARG A 23 5.16 6.62 0.01
C ARG A 23 5.52 7.95 -0.66
N GLN A 24 5.00 8.18 -1.86
CA GLN A 24 5.30 9.37 -2.64
C GLN A 24 4.62 10.64 -2.10
N ALA A 25 3.52 10.48 -1.36
CA ALA A 25 2.76 11.58 -0.76
C ALA A 25 3.33 12.07 0.59
N LYS A 26 4.35 11.41 1.15
CA LYS A 26 5.07 11.91 2.34
C LYS A 26 5.89 13.16 1.99
N THR A 27 6.06 14.03 2.98
CA THR A 27 6.89 15.23 2.89
C THR A 27 7.96 15.19 3.98
N PRO A 28 9.25 15.04 3.63
CA PRO A 28 9.79 14.85 2.28
C PRO A 28 9.41 13.49 1.66
N LYS A 29 9.47 13.41 0.33
CA LYS A 29 9.19 12.19 -0.44
C LYS A 29 10.14 11.07 -0.01
N LEU A 30 9.61 9.89 0.32
CA LEU A 30 10.43 8.75 0.75
C LEU A 30 10.84 7.85 -0.41
N SER A 31 12.06 7.32 -0.34
CA SER A 31 12.53 6.24 -1.23
C SER A 31 12.05 4.88 -0.72
N GLN A 32 12.00 3.87 -1.60
CA GLN A 32 11.66 2.49 -1.21
C GLN A 32 12.64 1.95 -0.14
N LYS A 33 13.94 2.27 -0.27
CA LYS A 33 14.98 1.90 0.70
C LYS A 33 14.76 2.54 2.08
N ALA A 34 14.25 3.78 2.12
CA ALA A 34 13.93 4.45 3.38
C ALA A 34 12.75 3.77 4.08
N VAL A 35 11.65 3.49 3.35
CA VAL A 35 10.50 2.77 3.91
C VAL A 35 10.88 1.38 4.38
N ALA A 36 11.70 0.65 3.62
CA ALA A 36 12.19 -0.67 4.02
C ALA A 36 12.95 -0.62 5.35
N ARG A 37 13.82 0.40 5.55
CA ARG A 37 14.52 0.61 6.83
C ARG A 37 13.56 0.94 7.98
N ILE A 38 12.62 1.87 7.77
CA ILE A 38 11.63 2.25 8.81
C ILE A 38 10.80 1.04 9.25
N LEU A 39 10.48 0.16 8.31
CA LEU A 39 9.69 -1.04 8.58
C LEU A 39 10.55 -2.28 8.88
N ASN A 40 11.87 -2.17 9.04
CA ASN A 40 12.76 -3.32 9.26
C ASN A 40 12.50 -4.48 8.27
N LEU A 41 12.37 -4.14 6.99
CA LEU A 41 12.17 -5.08 5.89
C LEU A 41 13.40 -5.11 4.98
N PRO A 42 13.66 -6.24 4.30
CA PRO A 42 14.67 -6.28 3.25
C PRO A 42 14.43 -5.19 2.19
N PRO A 43 15.46 -4.51 1.68
CA PRO A 43 15.30 -3.38 0.75
C PRO A 43 14.47 -3.70 -0.50
N LYS A 44 14.57 -4.94 -1.01
CA LYS A 44 13.86 -5.41 -2.21
C LYS A 44 12.36 -5.64 -1.96
N THR A 45 11.95 -5.78 -0.70
CA THR A 45 10.58 -6.13 -0.32
C THR A 45 9.58 -5.04 -0.71
N ILE A 46 9.88 -3.77 -0.41
CA ILE A 46 8.99 -2.65 -0.78
C ILE A 46 8.84 -2.53 -2.29
N MET A 47 9.94 -2.67 -3.03
CA MET A 47 9.91 -2.67 -4.50
C MET A 47 9.04 -3.80 -5.04
N ASN A 48 9.15 -5.02 -4.49
CA ASN A 48 8.31 -6.14 -4.92
C ASN A 48 6.83 -5.91 -4.63
N TYR A 49 6.48 -5.32 -3.48
CA TYR A 49 5.11 -4.98 -3.15
C TYR A 49 4.54 -3.91 -4.08
N GLU A 50 5.30 -2.84 -4.35
CA GLU A 50 4.88 -1.76 -5.25
C GLU A 50 4.75 -2.19 -6.72
N ASN A 51 5.42 -3.27 -7.11
CA ASN A 51 5.31 -3.85 -8.45
C ASN A 51 4.35 -5.05 -8.53
N ALA A 52 3.65 -5.38 -7.44
CA ALA A 52 2.81 -6.58 -7.32
C ALA A 52 3.53 -7.92 -7.60
N ASN A 53 4.87 -7.96 -7.49
CA ASN A 53 5.70 -9.15 -7.70
C ASN A 53 5.63 -10.13 -6.53
N SER A 54 5.23 -9.67 -5.34
CA SER A 54 4.98 -10.54 -4.20
C SER A 54 3.80 -10.05 -3.37
N SER A 55 3.11 -11.00 -2.73
CA SER A 55 2.04 -10.70 -1.79
C SER A 55 2.63 -10.60 -0.37
N PRO A 56 2.46 -9.48 0.35
CA PRO A 56 2.83 -9.41 1.76
C PRO A 56 1.98 -10.36 2.60
N MET A 57 2.58 -10.91 3.65
CA MET A 57 1.83 -11.57 4.71
C MET A 57 0.93 -10.55 5.44
N ALA A 58 -0.14 -11.04 6.06
CA ALA A 58 -1.13 -10.19 6.74
C ALA A 58 -0.49 -9.21 7.75
N TYR A 59 0.50 -9.66 8.53
CA TYR A 59 1.20 -8.79 9.49
C TYR A 59 2.00 -7.67 8.82
N ALA A 60 2.54 -7.90 7.61
CA ALA A 60 3.25 -6.87 6.87
C ALA A 60 2.26 -5.82 6.34
N VAL A 61 1.09 -6.25 5.87
CA VAL A 61 -0.02 -5.35 5.48
C VAL A 61 -0.47 -4.51 6.67
N LEU A 62 -0.64 -5.12 7.85
CA LEU A 62 -0.99 -4.39 9.08
C LEU A 62 0.04 -3.30 9.42
N ARG A 63 1.34 -3.64 9.40
CA ARG A 63 2.41 -2.67 9.69
C ARG A 63 2.45 -1.52 8.68
N LEU A 64 2.21 -1.81 7.40
CA LEU A 64 2.09 -0.78 6.36
C LEU A 64 0.88 0.13 6.62
N ALA A 65 -0.28 -0.45 6.91
CA ALA A 65 -1.50 0.28 7.17
C ALA A 65 -1.36 1.23 8.37
N VAL A 66 -0.80 0.73 9.48
CA VAL A 66 -0.46 1.53 10.68
C VAL A 66 0.49 2.67 10.35
N TYR A 67 1.59 2.39 9.64
CA TYR A 67 2.59 3.41 9.29
C TYR A 67 2.03 4.55 8.41
N TYR A 68 1.08 4.23 7.53
CA TYR A 68 0.45 5.20 6.63
C TYR A 68 -0.86 5.79 7.17
N GLY A 69 -1.32 5.36 8.35
CA GLY A 69 -2.55 5.87 8.97
C GLY A 69 -3.81 5.53 8.17
N CYS A 70 -3.97 4.27 7.78
CA CYS A 70 -5.17 3.73 7.13
C CYS A 70 -5.47 2.32 7.65
N THR A 71 -6.65 1.78 7.35
CA THR A 71 -6.95 0.38 7.72
C THR A 71 -6.40 -0.60 6.68
N MET A 72 -6.28 -1.89 7.05
CA MET A 72 -5.90 -2.93 6.09
C MET A 72 -6.91 -3.05 4.95
N GLU A 73 -8.21 -2.93 5.24
CA GLU A 73 -9.27 -2.96 4.23
C GLU A 73 -9.10 -1.82 3.23
N GLU A 74 -8.87 -0.60 3.70
CA GLU A 74 -8.67 0.56 2.83
C GLU A 74 -7.44 0.38 1.93
N LEU A 75 -6.35 -0.11 2.50
CA LEU A 75 -5.11 -0.36 1.77
C LEU A 75 -5.30 -1.40 0.65
N LEU A 76 -6.16 -2.40 0.87
CA LEU A 76 -6.36 -3.55 -0.03
C LEU A 76 -7.54 -3.40 -1.00
N THR A 77 -8.52 -2.53 -0.72
CA THR A 77 -9.79 -2.51 -1.48
C THR A 77 -10.11 -1.17 -2.15
N LYS A 78 -9.45 -0.09 -1.74
CA LYS A 78 -9.74 1.26 -2.22
C LYS A 78 -8.67 1.77 -3.18
N ASN A 79 -9.01 2.82 -3.94
CA ASN A 79 -8.03 3.62 -4.67
C ASN A 79 -7.74 4.90 -3.88
N LEU A 80 -6.77 4.84 -2.96
CA LEU A 80 -6.49 5.93 -2.02
C LEU A 80 -5.99 7.20 -2.73
N ARG A 81 -5.32 7.05 -3.88
CA ARG A 81 -4.92 8.18 -4.72
C ARG A 81 -6.12 8.96 -5.23
N LYS A 82 -7.19 8.29 -5.66
CA LYS A 82 -8.41 8.95 -6.13
C LYS A 82 -9.19 9.53 -4.97
N GLU A 83 -9.40 8.75 -3.90
CA GLU A 83 -10.22 9.19 -2.77
C GLU A 83 -9.65 10.41 -2.05
N ARG A 84 -8.34 10.44 -1.77
CA ARG A 84 -7.72 11.57 -1.06
C ARG A 84 -7.56 12.84 -1.92
N LYS A 85 -7.69 12.73 -3.25
CA LYS A 85 -7.72 13.89 -4.15
C LYS A 85 -9.09 14.58 -4.19
N ASN A 86 -10.17 13.87 -3.83
CA ASN A 86 -11.52 14.41 -3.87
C ASN A 86 -11.91 15.16 -2.59
N ILE A 87 -10.96 15.38 -1.67
CA ILE A 87 -11.15 16.05 -0.37
C ILE A 87 -10.47 17.44 -0.39
N THR A 88 -9.99 17.91 -1.54
CA THR A 88 -9.36 19.22 -1.74
C THR A 88 -10.11 19.98 -2.81
#